data_AF-A0A0P7BAI2-F1
#
_entry.id   AF-A0A0P7BAI2-F1
#
_cell.length_a   1.000
_cell.length_b   1.000
_cell.length_c   1.000
_cell.angle_alpha   90.00
_cell.angle_beta   90.00
_cell.angle_gamma   90.00
#
_symmetry.space_group_name_H-M   'P 1'
#
loop_
_entity.id
_entity.type
_entity.pdbx_description
1 polymer ?
#
loop_
_entity_poly.entity_id
_entity_poly.type
_entity_poly.pdbx_seq_one_letter_code
_entity_poly.pdbx_strand_id
1 'polypeptide(L)'
;MRIETCYFCSRPAYPSKGITFVRNDARVFRFCRSKCHKNFKMKRNPRKLKWTKAFRKAAGKEMTVDSTLQFAVRRNEPVRYDRELMGKTLKAMERVSEIRSRRERVFYKKRMSGKKQRELAIARKLVAENEHLLPRLRGSEKKRLREQGLTDAEIDEIEPERERAKAFGGEKKRVAIALENDEDDEDDEDAEVDGMDDDDDGDDDDELDDVDVDGMEVDAV
;
A
#
# COMPACT_ATOMS: atom_id res chain seq x y z
N MET A 1 25.57 -17.87 -4.38
CA MET A 1 24.11 -18.04 -4.24
C MET A 1 23.41 -16.93 -5.04
N ARG A 2 22.43 -17.25 -5.90
CA ARG A 2 21.77 -16.26 -6.78
C ARG A 2 20.30 -16.08 -6.38
N ILE A 3 19.87 -14.83 -6.25
CA ILE A 3 18.44 -14.50 -6.13
C ILE A 3 17.90 -14.33 -7.53
N GLU A 4 16.88 -15.12 -7.86
CA GLU A 4 16.21 -15.05 -9.16
C GLU A 4 14.95 -14.22 -9.07
N THR A 5 14.48 -13.70 -10.20
CA THR A 5 13.20 -13.01 -10.27
C THR A 5 12.11 -14.01 -10.66
N CYS A 6 11.02 -14.05 -9.90
CA CYS A 6 9.87 -14.88 -10.29
C CYS A 6 9.29 -14.44 -11.63
N TYR A 7 8.98 -15.41 -12.49
CA TYR A 7 8.43 -15.16 -13.82
C TYR A 7 7.08 -14.40 -13.79
N PHE A 8 6.22 -14.70 -12.81
CA PHE A 8 4.86 -14.16 -12.76
C PHE A 8 4.76 -12.88 -11.90
N CYS A 9 5.24 -12.95 -10.65
CA CYS A 9 5.14 -11.86 -9.68
C CYS A 9 6.27 -10.82 -9.83
N SER A 10 7.38 -11.18 -10.46
CA SER A 10 8.67 -10.45 -10.47
C SER A 10 9.25 -10.12 -9.08
N ARG A 11 8.72 -10.71 -7.99
CA ARG A 11 9.33 -10.67 -6.66
C ARG A 11 10.61 -11.53 -6.64
N PRO A 12 11.55 -11.27 -5.71
CA PRO A 12 12.70 -12.14 -5.52
C PRO A 12 12.26 -13.56 -5.13
N ALA A 13 12.88 -14.55 -5.77
CA ALA A 13 12.77 -15.96 -5.46
C ALA A 13 14.11 -16.40 -4.89
N TYR A 14 14.13 -16.56 -3.57
CA TYR A 14 15.31 -17.05 -2.86
C TYR A 14 15.57 -18.53 -3.17
N PRO A 15 16.81 -19.00 -2.98
CA PRO A 15 17.11 -20.43 -3.01
C PRO A 15 16.20 -21.21 -2.06
N SER A 16 15.97 -22.49 -2.37
CA SER A 16 15.05 -23.42 -1.67
C SER A 16 13.57 -23.00 -1.58
N LYS A 17 13.20 -21.77 -1.98
CA LYS A 17 11.81 -21.32 -2.01
C LYS A 17 11.22 -21.40 -3.41
N GLY A 18 9.92 -21.71 -3.46
CA GLY A 18 9.14 -21.71 -4.69
C GLY A 18 9.31 -22.99 -5.52
N ILE A 19 8.91 -22.91 -6.78
CA ILE A 19 8.89 -24.06 -7.72
C ILE A 19 9.56 -23.62 -9.01
N THR A 20 10.33 -24.53 -9.62
CA THR A 20 10.90 -24.33 -10.96
C THR A 20 10.20 -25.27 -11.93
N PHE A 21 9.66 -24.70 -13.00
CA PHE A 21 9.05 -25.45 -14.08
C PHE A 21 9.95 -25.33 -15.31
N VAL A 22 10.39 -26.46 -15.85
CA VAL A 22 11.18 -26.52 -17.08
C VAL A 22 10.24 -26.97 -18.19
N ARG A 23 10.12 -26.15 -19.23
CA ARG A 23 9.32 -26.47 -20.41
C ARG A 23 10.19 -27.16 -21.46
N ASN A 24 9.57 -27.90 -22.37
CA ASN A 24 10.24 -28.67 -23.43
C ASN A 24 11.18 -27.83 -24.33
N ASP A 25 10.97 -26.51 -24.43
CA ASP A 25 11.86 -25.57 -25.14
C ASP A 25 13.10 -25.15 -24.32
N ALA A 26 13.43 -25.93 -23.28
CA ALA A 26 14.47 -25.67 -22.29
C ALA A 26 14.32 -24.32 -21.55
N ARG A 27 13.14 -23.68 -21.60
CA ARG A 27 12.90 -22.47 -20.82
C ARG A 27 12.58 -22.81 -19.39
N VAL A 28 13.35 -22.21 -18.49
CA VAL A 28 13.21 -22.35 -17.05
C VAL A 28 12.34 -21.22 -16.51
N PHE A 29 11.21 -21.58 -15.91
CA PHE A 29 10.31 -20.66 -15.23
C PHE A 29 10.40 -20.86 -13.73
N ARG A 30 10.94 -19.88 -13.01
CA ARG A 30 10.98 -19.92 -11.54
C ARG A 30 9.82 -19.11 -10.95
N PHE A 31 9.15 -19.69 -9.96
CA PHE A 31 7.99 -19.09 -9.28
C PHE A 31 8.28 -18.84 -7.80
N CYS A 32 7.85 -17.67 -7.29
CA CYS A 32 8.03 -17.26 -5.89
C CYS A 32 7.17 -18.10 -4.91
N ARG A 33 5.92 -18.41 -5.29
CA ARG A 33 4.91 -19.09 -4.45
C ARG A 33 3.96 -19.95 -5.32
N SER A 34 3.20 -20.85 -4.69
CA SER A 34 2.19 -21.70 -5.36
C SER A 34 1.13 -20.88 -6.12
N LYS A 35 0.70 -19.73 -5.58
CA LYS A 35 -0.19 -18.76 -6.25
C LYS A 35 0.28 -18.38 -7.66
N CYS A 36 1.58 -18.13 -7.83
CA CYS A 36 2.15 -17.76 -9.13
C CYS A 36 2.19 -18.95 -10.09
N HIS A 37 2.52 -20.14 -9.57
CA HIS A 37 2.55 -21.36 -10.35
C HIS A 37 1.15 -21.78 -10.82
N LYS A 38 0.13 -21.74 -9.94
CA LYS A 38 -1.28 -21.99 -10.28
C LYS A 38 -1.78 -21.01 -11.34
N ASN A 39 -1.50 -19.71 -11.20
CA ASN A 39 -1.88 -18.70 -12.19
C ASN A 39 -1.20 -18.89 -13.56
N PHE A 40 0.07 -19.34 -13.55
CA PHE A 40 0.78 -19.70 -14.78
C PHE A 40 0.15 -20.94 -15.45
N LYS A 41 -0.19 -21.98 -14.68
CA LYS A 41 -0.92 -23.16 -15.18
C LYS A 41 -2.29 -22.81 -15.78
N MET A 42 -3.01 -21.88 -15.13
CA MET A 42 -4.26 -21.30 -15.64
C MET A 42 -4.07 -20.37 -16.86
N LYS A 43 -2.85 -20.23 -17.40
CA LYS A 43 -2.50 -19.38 -18.54
C LYS A 43 -2.93 -17.92 -18.37
N ARG A 44 -3.01 -17.42 -17.13
CA ARG A 44 -3.35 -16.02 -16.87
C ARG A 44 -2.20 -15.12 -17.31
N ASN A 45 -2.52 -13.99 -17.95
CA ASN A 45 -1.51 -13.04 -18.39
C ASN A 45 -1.12 -12.09 -17.23
N PRO A 46 0.14 -12.11 -16.72
CA PRO A 46 0.55 -11.26 -15.61
C PRO A 46 0.35 -9.76 -15.91
N ARG A 47 0.42 -9.32 -17.18
CA ARG A 47 0.16 -7.92 -17.56
C ARG A 47 -1.29 -7.47 -17.36
N LYS A 48 -2.23 -8.38 -17.10
CA LYS A 48 -3.63 -8.06 -16.77
C LYS A 48 -3.92 -8.15 -15.27
N LEU A 49 -3.03 -8.74 -14.47
CA LEU A 49 -3.26 -8.93 -13.03
C LEU A 49 -2.68 -7.75 -12.23
N LYS A 50 -3.56 -6.98 -11.60
CA LYS A 50 -3.27 -5.69 -10.95
C LYS A 50 -2.15 -5.71 -9.91
N TRP A 51 -1.97 -6.84 -9.21
CA TRP A 51 -1.00 -6.99 -8.12
C TRP A 51 0.43 -7.30 -8.62
N THR A 52 0.61 -7.70 -9.87
CA THR A 52 1.93 -8.05 -10.39
C THR A 52 2.74 -6.80 -10.73
N LYS A 53 4.07 -6.89 -10.61
CA LYS A 53 4.98 -5.82 -11.06
C LYS A 53 4.89 -5.58 -12.58
N ALA A 54 4.64 -6.63 -13.36
CA ALA A 54 4.47 -6.51 -14.81
C ALA A 54 3.28 -5.60 -15.19
N PHE A 55 2.13 -5.79 -14.54
CA PHE A 55 0.98 -4.88 -14.70
C PHE A 55 1.33 -3.46 -14.27
N ARG A 56 1.95 -3.31 -13.08
CA ARG A 56 2.28 -1.99 -12.52
C ARG A 56 3.19 -1.18 -13.43
N LYS A 57 4.21 -1.81 -14.03
CA LYS A 57 5.10 -1.17 -15.02
C LYS A 57 4.37 -0.77 -16.29
N ALA A 58 3.53 -1.67 -16.85
CA ALA A 58 2.78 -1.38 -18.06
C ALA A 58 1.71 -0.28 -17.87
N ALA A 59 1.09 -0.23 -16.69
CA ALA A 59 0.08 0.76 -16.33
C ALA A 59 0.66 2.08 -15.79
N GLY A 60 1.98 2.31 -15.89
CA GLY A 60 2.61 3.55 -15.41
C GLY A 60 2.57 3.75 -13.89
N LYS A 61 2.39 2.68 -13.10
CA LYS A 61 2.38 2.74 -11.62
C LYS A 61 3.78 2.68 -11.00
N GLU A 62 4.79 2.34 -11.79
CA GLU A 62 6.20 2.29 -11.38
C GLU A 62 7.05 3.05 -12.38
N MET A 63 8.20 3.56 -11.92
CA MET A 63 9.19 4.19 -12.78
C MET A 63 9.86 3.12 -13.66
N THR A 64 9.70 3.21 -14.98
CA THR A 64 10.20 2.21 -15.94
C THR A 64 11.50 2.63 -16.62
N VAL A 65 11.67 3.92 -16.89
CA VAL A 65 12.83 4.48 -17.58
C VAL A 65 13.63 5.29 -16.57
N ASP A 66 14.64 4.67 -15.96
CA ASP A 66 15.60 5.36 -15.09
C ASP A 66 17.01 4.77 -15.26
N SER A 67 17.99 5.67 -15.21
CA SER A 67 19.43 5.37 -15.15
C SER A 67 19.80 4.40 -14.03
N THR A 68 19.16 4.48 -12.86
CA THR A 68 19.45 3.58 -11.72
C THR A 68 19.18 2.10 -12.03
N LEU A 69 18.26 1.82 -12.96
CA LEU A 69 17.90 0.44 -13.34
C LEU A 69 18.95 -0.22 -14.23
N GLN A 70 19.81 0.56 -14.90
CA GLN A 70 20.84 0.03 -15.80
C GLN A 70 21.97 -0.70 -15.03
N PHE A 71 22.14 -0.42 -13.74
CA PHE A 71 23.16 -1.08 -12.91
C PHE A 71 22.83 -2.56 -12.60
N ALA A 72 21.56 -2.98 -12.75
CA ALA A 72 21.11 -4.35 -12.45
C ALA A 72 21.25 -5.34 -13.62
N VAL A 73 21.96 -4.97 -14.69
CA VAL A 73 22.13 -5.79 -15.90
C VAL A 73 22.94 -7.06 -15.62
N ARG A 74 22.53 -8.18 -16.24
CA ARG A 74 23.27 -9.44 -16.19
C ARG A 74 24.55 -9.32 -17.02
N ARG A 75 25.71 -9.49 -16.38
CA ARG A 75 27.01 -9.58 -17.06
C ARG A 75 27.29 -11.03 -17.46
N ASN A 76 27.64 -11.24 -18.73
CA ASN A 76 28.02 -12.56 -19.25
C ASN A 76 29.54 -12.75 -19.28
N GLU A 77 30.30 -11.66 -19.30
CA GLU A 77 31.76 -11.69 -19.22
C GLU A 77 32.22 -11.48 -17.76
N PRO A 78 32.98 -12.42 -17.19
CA PRO A 78 33.53 -12.27 -15.85
C PRO A 78 34.78 -11.38 -15.88
N VAL A 79 34.96 -10.57 -14.84
CA VAL A 79 36.16 -9.77 -14.61
C VAL A 79 37.00 -10.45 -13.53
N ARG A 80 38.33 -10.29 -13.59
CA ARG A 80 39.22 -10.74 -12.50
C ARG A 80 38.85 -10.05 -11.19
N TYR A 81 38.97 -10.78 -10.09
CA TYR A 81 38.72 -10.23 -8.76
C TYR A 81 39.76 -9.17 -8.43
N ASP A 82 39.29 -7.99 -8.02
CA ASP A 82 40.09 -6.90 -7.48
C ASP A 82 39.37 -6.38 -6.22
N ARG A 83 40.10 -6.31 -5.10
CA ARG A 83 39.56 -5.90 -3.81
C ARG A 83 39.12 -4.43 -3.82
N GLU A 84 39.86 -3.55 -4.48
CA GLU A 84 39.52 -2.13 -4.56
C GLU A 84 38.27 -1.92 -5.40
N LEU A 85 38.17 -2.60 -6.54
CA LEU A 85 36.99 -2.58 -7.39
C LEU A 85 35.77 -3.05 -6.60
N MET A 86 35.88 -4.19 -5.91
CA MET A 86 34.79 -4.73 -5.09
C MET A 86 34.37 -3.76 -3.98
N GLY A 87 35.33 -3.15 -3.28
CA GLY A 87 35.05 -2.14 -2.26
C GLY A 87 34.31 -0.92 -2.81
N LYS A 88 34.71 -0.41 -3.98
CA LYS A 88 34.03 0.68 -4.69
C LYS A 88 32.61 0.27 -5.11
N THR A 89 32.43 -0.95 -5.60
CA THR A 89 31.10 -1.42 -6.04
C THR A 89 30.10 -1.55 -4.90
N LEU A 90 30.52 -1.98 -3.70
CA LEU A 90 29.61 -2.08 -2.54
C LEU A 90 29.09 -0.69 -2.12
N LYS A 91 30.00 0.30 -2.02
CA LYS A 91 29.62 1.69 -1.73
C LYS A 91 28.71 2.28 -2.81
N ALA A 92 29.02 2.01 -4.08
CA ALA A 92 28.19 2.46 -5.19
C ALA A 92 26.78 1.82 -5.17
N MET A 93 26.66 0.55 -4.79
CA MET A 93 25.36 -0.13 -4.71
C MET A 93 24.45 0.48 -3.64
N GLU A 94 24.98 0.79 -2.47
CA GLU A 94 24.25 1.48 -1.39
C GLU A 94 23.76 2.85 -1.88
N ARG A 95 24.66 3.65 -2.45
CA ARG A 95 24.32 4.97 -2.97
C ARG A 95 23.26 4.93 -4.09
N VAL A 96 23.35 3.96 -4.99
CA VAL A 96 22.35 3.78 -6.07
C VAL A 96 20.99 3.38 -5.49
N SER A 97 20.96 2.56 -4.42
CA SER A 97 19.72 2.18 -3.72
C SER A 97 19.00 3.39 -3.12
N GLU A 98 19.73 4.27 -2.43
CA GLU A 98 19.19 5.51 -1.87
C GLU A 98 18.58 6.42 -2.95
N ILE A 99 19.34 6.66 -4.03
CA ILE A 99 18.90 7.51 -5.14
C ILE A 99 17.63 6.94 -5.75
N ARG A 100 17.58 5.62 -5.94
CA ARG A 100 16.41 4.93 -6.47
C ARG A 100 15.20 5.10 -5.55
N SER A 101 15.34 4.87 -4.25
CA SER A 101 14.25 5.05 -3.27
C SER A 101 13.72 6.49 -3.25
N ARG A 102 14.62 7.49 -3.29
CA ARG A 102 14.24 8.91 -3.37
C ARG A 102 13.46 9.21 -4.66
N ARG A 103 13.92 8.70 -5.81
CA ARG A 103 13.24 8.88 -7.11
C ARG A 103 11.87 8.20 -7.17
N GLU A 104 11.77 6.97 -6.66
CA GLU A 104 10.50 6.23 -6.56
C GLU A 104 9.50 6.98 -5.68
N ARG A 105 9.94 7.55 -4.54
CA ARG A 105 9.10 8.39 -3.66
C ARG A 105 8.59 9.63 -4.38
N VAL A 106 9.45 10.35 -5.10
CA VAL A 106 9.04 11.53 -5.89
C VAL A 106 8.03 11.15 -6.97
N PHE A 107 8.24 10.04 -7.67
CA PHE A 107 7.29 9.53 -8.67
C PHE A 107 5.92 9.22 -8.04
N TYR A 108 5.90 8.59 -6.87
CA TYR A 108 4.69 8.33 -6.12
C TYR A 108 3.97 9.63 -5.70
N LYS A 109 4.69 10.60 -5.11
CA LYS A 109 4.13 11.91 -4.72
C LYS A 109 3.49 12.61 -5.92
N LYS A 110 4.18 12.65 -7.07
CA LYS A 110 3.65 13.24 -8.31
C LYS A 110 2.38 12.53 -8.79
N ARG A 111 2.36 11.19 -8.78
CA ARG A 111 1.19 10.40 -9.19
C ARG A 111 -0.02 10.63 -8.28
N MET A 112 0.21 10.83 -6.98
CA MET A 112 -0.85 11.04 -5.98
C MET A 112 -1.26 12.51 -5.84
N SER A 113 -0.56 13.43 -6.52
CA SER A 113 -0.92 14.85 -6.54
C SER A 113 -2.36 15.05 -7.06
N GLY A 114 -3.09 15.97 -6.45
CA GLY A 114 -4.50 16.25 -6.79
C GLY A 114 -5.55 15.31 -6.18
N LYS A 115 -5.16 14.17 -5.59
CA LYS A 115 -6.13 13.27 -4.90
C LYS A 115 -6.85 13.98 -3.75
N LYS A 116 -6.12 14.70 -2.90
CA LYS A 116 -6.66 15.46 -1.76
C LYS A 116 -7.75 16.45 -2.17
N GLN A 117 -7.52 17.21 -3.26
CA GLN A 117 -8.50 18.16 -3.76
C GLN A 117 -9.78 17.47 -4.26
N ARG A 118 -9.64 16.32 -4.94
CA ARG A 118 -10.79 15.52 -5.39
C ARG A 118 -11.56 14.93 -4.22
N GLU A 119 -10.86 14.40 -3.22
CA GLU A 119 -11.46 13.88 -1.99
C GLU A 119 -12.22 14.97 -1.24
N LEU A 120 -11.64 16.17 -1.10
CA LEU A 120 -12.33 17.31 -0.50
C LEU A 120 -13.57 17.73 -1.30
N ALA A 121 -13.51 17.73 -2.62
CA ALA A 121 -14.67 18.05 -3.46
C ALA A 121 -15.79 17.00 -3.31
N ILE A 122 -15.43 15.72 -3.28
CA ILE A 122 -16.37 14.61 -3.05
C ILE A 122 -16.97 14.71 -1.64
N ALA A 123 -16.15 14.98 -0.62
CA ALA A 123 -16.61 15.13 0.76
C ALA A 123 -17.57 16.31 0.91
N ARG A 124 -17.24 17.47 0.31
CA ARG A 124 -18.14 18.64 0.28
C ARG A 124 -19.48 18.30 -0.37
N LYS A 125 -19.46 17.59 -1.51
CA LYS A 125 -20.66 17.15 -2.19
C LYS A 125 -21.48 16.18 -1.34
N LEU A 126 -20.82 15.20 -0.71
CA LEU A 126 -21.45 14.21 0.16
C LEU A 126 -22.14 14.88 1.36
N VAL A 127 -21.50 15.87 1.98
CA VAL A 127 -22.05 16.62 3.10
C VAL A 127 -23.27 17.45 2.66
N ALA A 128 -23.22 18.09 1.49
CA ALA A 128 -24.35 18.85 0.96
C ALA A 128 -25.57 17.96 0.64
N GLU A 129 -25.35 16.77 0.08
CA GLU A 129 -26.43 15.82 -0.21
C GLU A 129 -27.01 15.20 1.08
N ASN A 130 -26.15 14.94 2.07
CA ASN A 130 -26.51 14.27 3.31
C ASN A 130 -26.54 15.21 4.51
N GLU A 131 -26.94 16.46 4.31
CA GLU A 131 -27.01 17.47 5.38
C GLU A 131 -27.91 17.00 6.54
N HIS A 132 -28.97 16.25 6.22
CA HIS A 132 -29.95 15.74 7.18
C HIS A 132 -29.40 14.69 8.16
N LEU A 133 -28.27 14.03 7.85
CA LEU A 133 -27.60 13.07 8.74
C LEU A 133 -26.70 13.76 9.77
N LEU A 134 -26.44 15.06 9.60
CA LEU A 134 -25.64 15.81 10.56
C LEU A 134 -26.44 16.04 11.84
N PRO A 135 -25.81 15.88 13.03
CA PRO A 135 -26.45 16.19 14.30
C PRO A 135 -26.96 17.63 14.31
N ARG A 136 -28.27 17.80 14.44
CA ARG A 136 -28.93 19.10 14.62
C ARG A 136 -29.06 19.40 16.11
N LEU A 137 -28.96 20.68 16.48
CA LEU A 137 -29.33 21.18 17.82
C LEU A 137 -30.73 20.65 18.21
N ARG A 138 -30.91 20.22 19.46
CA ARG A 138 -32.25 19.81 19.94
C ARG A 138 -33.18 21.03 19.93
N GLY A 139 -34.44 20.83 19.56
CA GLY A 139 -35.44 21.93 19.50
C GLY A 139 -35.61 22.71 20.80
N SER A 140 -35.36 22.08 21.96
CA SER A 140 -35.36 22.74 23.28
C SER A 140 -34.20 23.73 23.46
N GLU A 141 -33.04 23.44 22.87
CA GLU A 141 -31.87 24.32 22.93
C GLU A 141 -32.05 25.53 22.01
N LYS A 142 -32.59 25.32 20.80
CA LYS A 142 -32.96 26.41 19.89
C LYS A 142 -33.98 27.37 20.53
N LYS A 143 -34.98 26.84 21.25
CA LYS A 143 -35.98 27.67 21.94
C LYS A 143 -35.35 28.51 23.07
N ARG A 144 -34.44 27.92 23.87
CA ARG A 144 -33.70 28.64 24.92
C ARG A 144 -32.86 29.79 24.35
N LEU A 145 -32.21 29.58 23.21
CA LEU A 145 -31.39 30.60 22.57
C LEU A 145 -32.23 31.76 21.99
N ARG A 146 -33.43 31.47 21.46
CA ARG A 146 -34.39 32.52 21.03
C ARG A 146 -34.86 33.38 22.20
N GLU A 147 -35.11 32.76 23.36
CA GLU A 147 -35.53 33.47 24.58
C GLU A 147 -34.41 34.35 25.17
N GLN A 148 -33.14 34.02 24.89
CA GLN A 148 -31.97 34.84 25.24
C GLN A 148 -31.76 36.03 24.28
N GLY A 149 -32.63 36.20 23.28
CA GLY A 149 -32.62 37.34 22.36
C GLY A 149 -31.71 37.19 21.14
N LEU A 150 -31.13 36.00 20.91
CA LEU A 150 -30.39 35.73 19.68
C LEU A 150 -31.37 35.58 18.51
N THR A 151 -30.98 36.15 17.37
CA THR A 151 -31.73 36.07 16.12
C THR A 151 -31.68 34.64 15.54
N ASP A 152 -32.69 34.25 14.75
CA ASP A 152 -32.76 32.91 14.15
C ASP A 152 -31.51 32.58 13.28
N ALA A 153 -30.85 33.59 12.72
CA ALA A 153 -29.59 33.43 11.99
C ALA A 153 -28.41 33.10 12.92
N GLU A 154 -28.31 33.75 14.09
CA GLU A 154 -27.27 33.48 15.08
C GLU A 154 -27.44 32.10 15.73
N ILE A 155 -28.66 31.58 15.82
CA ILE A 155 -28.96 30.27 16.42
C ILE A 155 -28.59 29.10 15.50
N ASP A 156 -28.72 29.28 14.19
CA ASP A 156 -28.32 28.27 13.21
C ASP A 156 -26.79 28.24 12.98
N GLU A 157 -26.08 29.31 13.37
CA GLU A 157 -24.61 29.36 13.38
C GLU A 157 -23.97 28.75 14.64
N ILE A 158 -24.73 28.58 15.72
CA ILE A 158 -24.23 27.92 16.94
C ILE A 158 -24.07 26.41 16.67
N GLU A 159 -22.83 25.94 16.57
CA GLU A 159 -22.57 24.50 16.52
C GLU A 159 -22.92 23.85 17.88
N PRO A 160 -23.66 22.73 17.91
CA PRO A 160 -23.86 21.99 19.15
C PRO A 160 -22.52 21.46 19.65
N GLU A 161 -22.23 21.67 20.94
CA GLU A 161 -21.04 21.09 21.57
C GLU A 161 -21.03 19.57 21.38
N ARG A 162 -20.07 19.07 20.60
CA ARG A 162 -19.84 17.64 20.49
C ARG A 162 -19.17 17.19 21.78
N GLU A 163 -19.96 16.64 22.71
CA GLU A 163 -19.39 15.79 23.74
C GLU A 163 -18.61 14.68 23.03
N ARG A 164 -17.29 14.65 23.24
CA ARG A 164 -16.45 13.56 22.76
C ARG A 164 -16.87 12.31 23.53
N ALA A 165 -17.87 11.59 23.02
CA ALA A 165 -18.12 10.23 23.45
C ALA A 165 -16.79 9.49 23.28
N LYS A 166 -16.20 9.04 24.39
CA LYS A 166 -14.99 8.22 24.37
C LYS A 166 -15.33 7.02 23.49
N ALA A 167 -14.81 6.98 22.26
CA ALA A 167 -14.93 5.83 21.40
C ALA A 167 -14.35 4.65 22.18
N PHE A 168 -15.23 3.74 22.60
CA PHE A 168 -14.82 2.53 23.29
C PHE A 168 -14.04 1.70 22.26
N GLY A 169 -12.71 1.60 22.44
CA GLY A 169 -11.81 0.92 21.49
C GLY A 169 -10.79 1.80 20.75
N GLY A 170 -10.60 3.08 21.12
CA GLY A 170 -9.53 3.89 20.55
C GLY A 170 -8.13 3.47 21.01
N GLU A 171 -7.29 2.98 20.11
CA GLU A 171 -5.89 2.67 20.37
C GLU A 171 -5.11 3.95 20.71
N LYS A 172 -4.47 3.99 21.89
CA LYS A 172 -3.75 5.16 22.38
C LYS A 172 -2.45 5.35 21.58
N LYS A 173 -2.44 6.23 20.58
CA LYS A 173 -1.18 6.77 20.06
C LYS A 173 -0.48 7.54 21.17
N ARG A 174 0.68 7.04 21.61
CA ARG A 174 1.56 7.72 22.53
C ARG A 174 2.20 8.90 21.80
N VAL A 175 1.89 10.12 22.26
CA VAL A 175 2.57 11.34 21.81
C VAL A 175 3.92 11.39 22.52
N ALA A 176 5.00 11.43 21.74
CA ALA A 176 6.34 11.70 22.27
C ALA A 176 6.40 13.16 22.73
N ILE A 177 6.92 13.38 23.94
CA ILE A 177 7.15 14.70 24.51
C ILE A 177 8.37 15.30 23.79
N ALA A 178 8.18 16.39 23.05
CA ALA A 178 9.26 17.20 22.50
C ALA A 178 9.86 18.06 23.61
N LEU A 179 11.18 18.01 23.76
CA LEU A 179 11.96 19.00 24.52
C LEU A 179 12.32 20.15 23.57
N GLU A 180 12.07 21.37 24.04
CA GLU A 180 12.51 22.61 23.42
C GLU A 180 14.04 22.66 23.28
N ASN A 181 14.51 23.07 22.10
CA ASN A 181 15.57 24.06 21.94
C ASN A 181 15.48 24.62 20.51
N ASP A 182 15.26 25.93 20.44
CA ASP A 182 15.39 26.77 19.26
C ASP A 182 16.83 26.76 18.75
N GLU A 183 17.01 26.70 17.42
CA GLU A 183 17.80 27.65 16.64
C GLU A 183 17.56 27.41 15.14
N ASP A 184 17.37 28.51 14.43
CA ASP A 184 16.95 28.62 13.04
C ASP A 184 17.84 27.84 12.04
N ASP A 185 17.20 27.08 11.16
CA ASP A 185 17.68 26.87 9.79
C ASP A 185 16.44 26.74 8.88
N GLU A 186 16.23 27.77 8.06
CA GLU A 186 15.28 27.75 6.95
C GLU A 186 15.67 26.64 5.96
N ASP A 187 14.66 25.98 5.38
CA ASP A 187 14.73 24.96 4.33
C ASP A 187 15.02 23.50 4.76
N ASP A 188 14.00 22.80 5.26
CA ASP A 188 13.59 21.47 4.76
C ASP A 188 12.27 21.03 5.43
N GLU A 189 11.13 21.21 4.76
CA GLU A 189 9.89 20.50 5.13
C GLU A 189 10.02 19.00 4.77
N ASP A 190 10.84 18.29 5.54
CA ASP A 190 10.78 16.84 5.63
C ASP A 190 9.52 16.44 6.40
N ALA A 191 8.44 16.27 5.64
CA ALA A 191 7.32 15.46 6.10
C ALA A 191 7.83 14.05 6.41
N GLU A 192 8.08 13.79 7.70
CA GLU A 192 8.22 12.45 8.27
C GLU A 192 6.98 11.64 7.88
N VAL A 193 7.12 10.84 6.81
CA VAL A 193 6.16 9.79 6.46
C VAL A 193 6.46 8.66 7.42
N ASP A 194 5.80 8.73 8.57
CA ASP A 194 5.76 7.66 9.55
C ASP A 194 5.27 6.37 8.87
N GLY A 195 5.97 5.27 9.15
CA GLY A 195 5.79 3.99 8.49
C GLY A 195 4.40 3.44 8.72
N MET A 196 3.56 3.47 7.69
CA MET A 196 2.33 2.69 7.64
C MET A 196 2.74 1.28 7.22
N ASP A 197 2.90 0.38 8.19
CA ASP A 197 2.93 -1.05 7.93
C ASP A 197 1.63 -1.44 7.21
N ASP A 198 1.77 -1.81 5.93
CA ASP A 198 0.71 -2.39 5.10
C ASP A 198 0.48 -3.85 5.56
N ASP A 199 -0.17 -4.04 6.72
CA ASP A 199 -0.84 -5.30 7.06
C ASP A 199 -2.25 -5.27 6.42
N ASP A 200 -2.30 -5.47 5.11
CA ASP A 200 -3.49 -5.86 4.35
C ASP A 200 -3.26 -7.27 3.77
N ASP A 201 -3.15 -8.25 4.67
CA ASP A 201 -3.38 -9.66 4.37
C ASP A 201 -4.65 -10.08 5.16
N GLY A 202 -5.81 -9.61 4.68
CA GLY A 202 -7.09 -10.25 4.98
C GLY A 202 -7.19 -11.55 4.19
N ASP A 203 -6.63 -12.63 4.75
CA ASP A 203 -7.00 -14.00 4.41
C ASP A 203 -8.40 -14.25 4.99
N ASP A 204 -9.45 -14.10 4.17
CA ASP A 204 -10.73 -14.76 4.41
C ASP A 204 -10.52 -16.26 4.15
N ASP A 205 -10.08 -16.97 5.20
CA ASP A 205 -10.17 -18.42 5.30
C ASP A 205 -11.65 -18.80 5.47
N ASP A 206 -12.37 -18.99 4.35
CA ASP A 206 -13.61 -19.76 4.34
C ASP A 206 -13.26 -21.23 4.63
N GLU A 207 -13.25 -21.56 5.92
CA GLU A 207 -13.28 -22.89 6.50
C GLU A 207 -14.60 -23.56 6.06
N LEU A 208 -14.58 -24.23 4.91
CA LEU A 208 -15.64 -25.16 4.53
C LEU A 208 -15.45 -26.45 5.32
N ASP A 209 -16.21 -26.58 6.39
CA ASP A 209 -16.37 -27.79 7.19
C ASP A 209 -16.58 -29.02 6.30
N ASP A 210 -15.70 -30.00 6.48
CA ASP A 210 -15.87 -31.38 6.04
C ASP A 210 -17.09 -31.99 6.77
N VAL A 211 -18.24 -32.03 6.09
CA VAL A 211 -19.35 -32.91 6.47
C VAL A 211 -19.15 -34.24 5.75
N ASP A 212 -18.55 -35.19 6.45
CA ASP A 212 -18.55 -36.62 6.13
C ASP A 212 -19.99 -37.12 6.00
N VAL A 213 -20.45 -37.34 4.76
CA VAL A 213 -21.63 -38.16 4.47
C VAL A 213 -21.14 -39.55 4.09
N ASP A 214 -20.96 -40.39 5.11
CA ASP A 214 -20.93 -41.83 4.94
C ASP A 214 -22.32 -42.28 4.46
N GLY A 215 -22.44 -42.41 3.14
CA GLY A 215 -23.60 -42.94 2.44
C GLY A 215 -23.60 -44.46 2.48
N MET A 216 -24.49 -44.99 3.31
CA MET A 216 -24.87 -46.40 3.47
C MET A 216 -25.09 -47.17 2.17
N GLU A 217 -24.80 -48.48 2.26
CA GLU A 217 -25.22 -49.55 1.37
C GLU A 217 -26.65 -49.37 0.81
N VAL A 218 -26.82 -49.60 -0.50
CA VAL A 218 -27.81 -50.52 -1.08
C VAL A 218 -27.59 -50.60 -2.60
N ASP A 219 -27.01 -51.68 -3.10
CA ASP A 219 -27.26 -52.11 -4.49
C ASP A 219 -28.14 -53.36 -4.45
N ALA A 220 -29.38 -53.15 -4.88
CA ALA A 220 -30.31 -54.19 -5.27
C ALA A 220 -30.34 -54.27 -6.80
N VAL A 221 -30.49 -55.51 -7.28
CA VAL A 221 -30.64 -56.01 -8.67
C VAL A 221 -29.37 -56.59 -9.27
#